data_AF-A0A1U8MA44-F1
#
_entry.id   AF-A0A1U8MA44-F1
#
_cell.length_a   1.000
_cell.length_b   1.000
_cell.length_c   1.000
_cell.angle_alpha   90.00
_cell.angle_beta   90.00
_cell.angle_gamma   90.00
#
_symmetry.space_group_name_H-M   'P 1'
#
loop_
_entity.id
_entity.type
_entity.pdbx_description
1 polymer ?
#
loop_
_entity_poly.entity_id
_entity_poly.type
_entity_poly.pdbx_seq_one_letter_code
_entity_poly.pdbx_strand_id
1 'polypeptide(L)'
;MAENEANSEEDFMGVMLSKFRSVEEHDANTINKATSLTLVLAAEDTTSITMTWALALLLNNCDTLNKVQQELDIHVGKDKLLISESDTKNLVYLQSIIKETLRLYSPAPLSVTHEAIEDYTVHGYDVLVLQLTLTNVLHWFEFETPSGEAADMCEAPGLTSPKATPLKVYISPRLPAFIYNSNT
;
A
#
# COMPACT_ATOMS: atom_id res chain seq x y z
N MET A 1 37.51 -22.15 10.01
CA MET A 1 36.33 -21.83 9.19
C MET A 1 35.19 -21.69 10.18
N ALA A 2 34.93 -20.47 10.63
CA ALA A 2 33.97 -20.22 11.70
C ALA A 2 32.58 -20.11 11.07
N GLU A 3 31.69 -21.05 11.40
CA GLU A 3 30.27 -20.90 11.15
C GLU A 3 29.77 -19.71 11.97
N ASN A 4 29.17 -18.76 11.28
CA ASN A 4 28.56 -17.58 11.87
C ASN A 4 27.24 -18.03 12.50
N GLU A 5 27.24 -18.29 13.81
CA GLU A 5 26.00 -18.40 14.60
C GLU A 5 25.33 -17.02 14.64
N ALA A 6 24.68 -16.65 13.53
CA ALA A 6 23.65 -15.62 13.55
C ALA A 6 22.56 -16.11 14.49
N ASN A 7 22.42 -15.44 15.64
CA ASN A 7 21.46 -15.78 16.67
C ASN A 7 20.05 -15.77 16.06
N SER A 8 19.49 -16.95 15.81
CA SER A 8 18.32 -17.16 14.93
C SER A 8 17.00 -16.63 15.48
N GLU A 9 17.02 -15.79 16.52
CA GLU A 9 15.84 -15.19 17.15
C GLU A 9 15.91 -13.66 17.27
N GLU A 10 16.99 -13.01 16.82
CA GLU A 10 17.17 -11.56 17.00
C GLU A 10 16.40 -10.70 15.98
N ASP A 11 16.10 -11.25 14.79
CA ASP A 11 15.37 -10.52 13.75
C ASP A 11 14.28 -11.37 13.07
N PHE A 12 13.45 -10.69 12.27
CA PHE A 12 12.33 -11.32 11.58
C PHE A 12 12.77 -12.50 10.70
N MET A 13 13.91 -12.39 9.99
CA MET A 13 14.40 -13.46 9.12
C MET A 13 14.90 -14.65 9.92
N GLY A 14 15.57 -14.42 11.05
CA GLY A 14 15.96 -15.46 11.99
C GLY A 14 14.75 -16.24 12.50
N VAL A 15 13.72 -15.53 12.97
CA VAL A 15 12.47 -16.15 13.46
C VAL A 15 11.77 -16.94 12.35
N MET A 16 11.71 -16.42 11.13
CA MET A 16 11.13 -17.12 9.99
C MET A 16 11.94 -18.39 9.66
N LEU A 17 13.27 -18.32 9.65
CA LEU A 17 14.14 -19.48 9.46
C LEU A 17 13.96 -20.54 10.56
N SER A 18 13.74 -20.15 11.81
CA SER A 18 13.54 -21.12 12.91
C SER A 18 12.20 -21.85 12.79
N LYS A 19 11.14 -21.18 12.32
CA LYS A 19 9.79 -21.74 12.17
C LYS A 19 9.60 -22.62 10.94
N PHE A 20 10.24 -22.31 9.82
CA PHE A 20 10.02 -23.02 8.56
C PHE A 20 11.00 -24.17 8.28
N ARG A 21 11.93 -24.46 9.21
CA ARG A 21 12.87 -25.61 9.11
C ARG A 21 12.20 -26.99 8.91
N SER A 22 10.90 -27.12 9.20
CA SER A 22 10.16 -28.39 9.18
C SER A 22 8.96 -28.43 8.23
N VAL A 23 8.76 -27.44 7.37
CA VAL A 23 7.63 -27.42 6.43
C VAL A 23 8.04 -28.15 5.14
N GLU A 24 7.50 -29.35 4.93
CA GLU A 24 7.88 -30.26 3.83
C GLU A 24 7.37 -29.80 2.44
N GLU A 25 6.42 -28.87 2.40
CA GLU A 25 5.65 -28.57 1.17
C GLU A 25 6.30 -27.50 0.28
N HIS A 26 7.10 -26.59 0.84
CA HIS A 26 7.79 -25.52 0.11
C HIS A 26 9.14 -25.23 0.76
N ASP A 27 10.16 -24.92 -0.06
CA ASP A 27 11.50 -24.56 0.42
C ASP A 27 11.41 -23.36 1.39
N ALA A 28 11.84 -23.57 2.64
CA ALA A 28 11.78 -22.57 3.71
C ALA A 28 12.44 -21.25 3.31
N ASN A 29 13.51 -21.32 2.52
CA ASN A 29 14.22 -20.15 2.01
C ASN A 29 13.36 -19.38 0.99
N THR A 30 12.58 -20.06 0.16
CA THR A 30 11.62 -19.45 -0.77
C THR A 30 10.48 -18.75 0.00
N ILE A 31 9.90 -19.40 1.02
CA ILE A 31 8.86 -18.79 1.87
C ILE A 31 9.41 -17.53 2.56
N ASN A 32 10.60 -17.62 3.16
CA ASN A 32 11.20 -16.51 3.89
C ASN A 32 11.52 -15.32 2.98
N LYS A 33 12.07 -15.58 1.79
CA LYS A 33 12.33 -14.54 0.79
C LYS A 33 11.03 -13.89 0.32
N ALA A 34 10.02 -14.69 -0.06
CA ALA A 34 8.75 -14.18 -0.55
C ALA A 34 8.01 -13.35 0.50
N THR A 35 7.98 -13.82 1.75
CA THR A 35 7.31 -13.13 2.86
C THR A 35 8.03 -11.83 3.21
N SER A 36 9.36 -11.87 3.31
CA SER A 36 10.16 -10.67 3.59
C SER A 36 10.00 -9.63 2.48
N LEU A 37 10.02 -10.06 1.21
CA LEU A 37 9.79 -9.19 0.07
C LEU A 37 8.39 -8.55 0.12
N THR A 38 7.36 -9.34 0.40
CA THR A 38 5.97 -8.85 0.52
C THR A 38 5.82 -7.79 1.62
N LEU A 39 6.48 -7.97 2.76
CA LEU A 39 6.47 -6.98 3.85
C LEU A 39 7.13 -5.66 3.43
N VAL A 40 8.27 -5.72 2.73
CA VAL A 40 8.96 -4.51 2.23
C VAL A 40 8.08 -3.80 1.20
N LEU A 41 7.49 -4.55 0.26
CA LEU A 41 6.56 -4.06 -0.75
C LEU A 41 5.38 -3.31 -0.14
N ALA A 42 4.73 -3.93 0.84
CA ALA A 42 3.56 -3.36 1.49
C ALA A 42 3.92 -2.07 2.26
N ALA A 43 5.12 -1.97 2.82
CA ALA A 43 5.55 -0.84 3.62
C ALA A 43 6.03 0.36 2.78
N GLU A 44 6.63 0.14 1.61
CA GLU A 44 7.27 1.18 0.81
C GLU A 44 6.28 2.26 0.36
N ASP A 45 5.34 1.90 -0.52
CA ASP A 45 4.41 2.85 -1.13
C ASP A 45 3.50 3.47 -0.07
N THR A 46 3.01 2.66 0.88
CA THR A 46 2.08 3.12 1.92
C THR A 46 2.72 4.15 2.85
N THR A 47 3.98 3.95 3.26
CA THR A 47 4.69 4.88 4.14
C THR A 47 5.07 6.15 3.39
N SER A 48 5.56 6.04 2.16
CA SER A 48 5.96 7.19 1.33
C SER A 48 4.77 8.12 1.06
N ILE A 49 3.62 7.55 0.67
CA ILE A 49 2.38 8.31 0.45
C ILE A 49 1.89 8.96 1.74
N THR A 50 1.86 8.21 2.86
CA THR A 50 1.43 8.75 4.16
C THR A 50 2.31 9.92 4.60
N MET A 51 3.64 9.78 4.49
CA MET A 51 4.60 10.83 4.85
C MET A 51 4.42 12.09 3.98
N THR A 52 4.24 11.89 2.67
CA THR A 52 4.02 12.98 1.72
C THR A 52 2.76 13.79 2.07
N TRP A 53 1.65 13.10 2.34
CA TRP A 53 0.40 13.76 2.73
C TRP A 53 0.48 14.39 4.12
N ALA A 54 1.13 13.76 5.09
CA ALA A 54 1.31 14.34 6.43
C ALA A 54 2.07 15.67 6.36
N LEU A 55 3.18 15.71 5.60
CA LEU A 55 3.97 16.93 5.40
C LEU A 55 3.18 17.99 4.64
N ALA A 56 2.48 17.61 3.57
CA ALA A 56 1.63 18.53 2.82
C ALA A 56 0.53 19.15 3.69
N LEU A 57 -0.14 18.34 4.53
CA LEU A 57 -1.16 18.81 5.46
C LEU A 57 -0.58 19.77 6.50
N LEU A 58 0.57 19.45 7.08
CA LEU A 58 1.22 20.30 8.09
C LEU A 58 1.68 21.64 7.51
N LEU A 59 2.30 21.64 6.32
CA LEU A 59 2.76 22.86 5.64
C LEU A 59 1.59 23.79 5.26
N ASN A 60 0.42 23.22 4.95
CA ASN A 60 -0.79 24.00 4.67
C ASN A 60 -1.55 24.44 5.93
N ASN A 61 -1.15 23.97 7.13
CA ASN A 61 -1.80 24.29 8.41
C ASN A 61 -0.75 24.69 9.45
N CYS A 62 -0.19 25.90 9.30
CA CYS A 62 0.92 26.40 10.14
C CYS A 62 0.64 26.33 11.65
N ASP A 63 -0.59 26.57 12.09
CA ASP A 63 -0.95 26.46 13.51
C ASP A 63 -0.82 25.02 14.04
N THR A 64 -1.23 24.04 13.23
CA THR A 64 -1.09 22.61 13.55
C THR A 64 0.39 22.21 13.59
N LEU A 65 1.18 22.71 12.64
CA LEU A 65 2.63 22.49 12.61
C LEU A 65 3.31 23.06 13.86
N ASN A 66 2.98 24.29 14.25
CA ASN A 66 3.54 24.91 15.45
C ASN A 66 3.17 24.12 16.72
N LYS A 67 1.93 23.63 16.81
CA LYS A 67 1.48 22.83 17.97
C LYS A 67 2.20 21.50 18.09
N VAL A 68 2.42 20.79 16.98
CA VAL A 68 3.15 19.51 17.04
C VAL A 68 4.64 19.72 17.35
N GLN A 69 5.24 20.81 16.88
CA GLN A 69 6.60 21.19 17.27
C GLN A 69 6.69 21.54 18.76
N GLN A 70 5.69 22.23 19.32
CA GLN A 70 5.61 22.48 20.76
C GLN A 70 5.47 21.19 21.57
N GLU A 71 4.64 20.24 21.12
CA GLU A 71 4.51 18.93 21.75
C GLU A 71 5.87 18.18 21.78
N LEU A 72 6.59 18.19 20.66
CA LEU A 72 7.94 17.63 20.56
C LEU A 72 8.94 18.34 21.49
N ASP A 73 8.91 19.67 21.54
CA ASP A 73 9.77 20.46 22.41
C ASP A 73 9.53 20.14 23.90
N ILE A 74 8.28 19.88 24.28
CA ILE A 74 7.89 19.56 25.67
C ILE A 74 8.30 18.13 26.06
N HIS A 75 8.05 17.15 25.19
CA HIS A 75 8.19 15.73 25.56
C HIS A 75 9.54 15.11 25.17
N VAL A 76 10.22 15.65 24.16
CA VAL A 76 11.49 15.13 23.65
C VAL A 76 12.64 16.11 23.92
N GLY A 77 12.38 17.41 23.85
CA GLY A 77 13.40 18.46 23.96
C GLY A 77 14.20 18.64 22.66
N LYS A 78 15.10 19.64 22.64
CA LYS A 78 15.86 20.04 21.44
C LYS A 78 17.27 19.45 21.34
N ASP A 79 17.77 18.91 22.45
CA ASP A 79 19.16 18.44 22.54
C ASP A 79 19.34 16.97 22.09
N LYS A 80 18.23 16.29 21.75
CA LYS A 80 18.23 14.88 21.38
C LYS A 80 18.27 14.71 19.86
N LEU A 81 19.34 14.08 19.36
CA LEU A 81 19.54 13.85 17.93
C LEU A 81 18.67 12.71 17.35
N LEU A 82 18.35 11.69 18.15
CA LEU A 82 17.60 10.51 17.72
C LEU A 82 16.42 10.26 18.65
N ILE A 83 15.24 10.09 18.06
CA ILE A 83 14.01 9.75 18.77
C ILE A 83 13.90 8.22 18.86
N SER A 84 13.66 7.69 20.05
CA SER A 84 13.35 6.27 20.25
C SER A 84 11.85 6.07 20.43
N GLU A 85 11.39 4.83 20.23
CA GLU A 85 9.97 4.48 20.38
C GLU A 85 9.40 4.91 21.74
N SER A 86 10.19 4.81 22.81
CA SER A 86 9.82 5.27 24.16
C SER A 86 9.41 6.73 24.24
N ASP A 87 10.00 7.60 23.41
CA ASP A 87 9.73 9.04 23.41
C ASP A 87 8.40 9.37 22.74
N THR A 88 7.95 8.51 21.83
CA THR A 88 6.73 8.72 21.04
C THR A 88 5.44 8.49 21.84
N LYS A 89 5.55 7.85 23.02
CA LYS A 89 4.41 7.48 23.86
C LYS A 89 3.59 8.68 24.31
N ASN A 90 4.23 9.83 24.51
CA ASN A 90 3.57 11.06 24.98
C ASN A 90 3.19 12.03 23.85
N LEU A 91 3.48 11.69 22.58
CA LEU A 91 3.19 12.55 21.43
C LEU A 91 1.77 12.32 20.90
N VAL A 92 0.78 12.63 21.73
CA VAL A 92 -0.64 12.34 21.46
C VAL A 92 -1.17 13.17 20.29
N TYR A 93 -0.73 14.42 20.16
CA TYR A 93 -1.09 15.30 19.06
C TYR A 93 -0.47 14.83 17.75
N LEU A 94 0.80 14.42 17.75
CA LEU A 94 1.42 13.77 16.59
C LEU A 94 0.65 12.51 16.16
N GLN A 95 0.28 11.64 17.10
CA GLN A 95 -0.54 10.45 16.79
C GLN A 95 -1.90 10.83 16.18
N SER A 96 -2.49 11.94 16.63
CA SER A 96 -3.75 12.45 16.08
C SER A 96 -3.57 12.97 14.65
N ILE A 97 -2.46 13.65 14.36
CA ILE A 97 -2.11 14.09 12.99
C ILE A 97 -1.96 12.90 12.06
N ILE A 98 -1.27 11.84 12.49
CA ILE A 98 -1.10 10.62 11.68
C ILE A 98 -2.47 9.99 11.39
N LYS A 99 -3.33 9.85 12.41
CA LYS A 99 -4.69 9.32 12.25
C LYS A 99 -5.53 10.15 11.29
N GLU A 100 -5.47 11.48 11.40
CA GLU A 100 -6.23 12.38 10.53
C GLU A 100 -5.70 12.36 9.09
N THR A 101 -4.38 12.26 8.91
CA THR A 101 -3.75 12.08 7.60
C THR A 101 -4.28 10.82 6.92
N LEU A 102 -4.31 9.69 7.62
CA LEU A 102 -4.84 8.43 7.10
C LEU A 102 -6.35 8.48 6.84
N ARG A 103 -7.11 9.26 7.63
CA ARG A 103 -8.55 9.47 7.42
C ARG A 103 -8.83 10.26 6.14
N LEU A 104 -8.05 11.31 5.88
CA LEU A 104 -8.21 12.18 4.71
C LEU A 104 -7.59 11.57 3.44
N TYR A 105 -6.44 10.92 3.57
CA TYR A 105 -5.63 10.40 2.49
C TYR A 105 -5.15 8.99 2.83
N SER A 106 -6.08 8.03 2.78
CA SER A 106 -5.74 6.61 2.92
C SER A 106 -4.84 6.16 1.76
N PRO A 107 -3.64 5.61 2.01
CA PRO A 107 -2.76 5.09 0.96
C PRO A 107 -3.36 3.90 0.19
N ALA A 108 -4.34 3.21 0.77
CA ALA A 108 -5.04 2.07 0.18
C ALA A 108 -6.57 2.28 0.25
N PRO A 109 -7.14 3.19 -0.57
CA PRO A 109 -8.55 3.57 -0.47
C PRO A 109 -9.52 2.44 -0.83
N LEU A 110 -9.08 1.46 -1.62
CA LEU A 110 -9.87 0.29 -2.02
C LEU A 110 -9.53 -0.99 -1.22
N SER A 111 -8.71 -0.87 -0.17
CA SER A 111 -8.15 -2.01 0.58
C SER A 111 -7.41 -3.01 -0.34
N VAL A 112 -6.90 -4.10 0.25
CA VAL A 112 -6.45 -5.25 -0.52
C VAL A 112 -7.69 -5.99 -1.05
N THR A 113 -7.62 -6.48 -2.28
CA THR A 113 -8.71 -7.28 -2.84
C THR A 113 -8.92 -8.53 -1.99
N HIS A 114 -10.13 -8.68 -1.46
CA HIS A 114 -10.54 -9.89 -0.75
C HIS A 114 -11.18 -10.84 -1.77
N GLU A 115 -10.71 -12.08 -1.80
CA GLU A 115 -11.30 -13.15 -2.59
C GLU A 115 -12.20 -14.01 -1.69
N ALA A 116 -13.38 -14.38 -2.21
CA ALA A 116 -14.26 -15.30 -1.51
C ALA A 116 -13.64 -16.71 -1.56
N ILE A 117 -13.41 -17.31 -0.40
CA ILE A 117 -12.80 -18.66 -0.29
C ILE A 117 -13.79 -19.74 -0.76
N GLU A 118 -15.08 -19.43 -0.71
CA GLU A 118 -16.18 -20.29 -1.17
C GLU A 118 -17.17 -19.42 -1.95
N ASP A 119 -17.96 -20.05 -2.82
CA ASP A 119 -19.02 -19.37 -3.57
C ASP A 119 -19.98 -18.66 -2.59
N TYR A 120 -19.93 -17.33 -2.58
CA TYR A 120 -20.74 -16.52 -1.70
C TYR A 120 -21.49 -15.46 -2.48
N THR A 121 -22.81 -15.46 -2.30
CA THR A 121 -23.72 -14.54 -2.96
C THR A 121 -24.02 -13.38 -2.02
N VAL A 122 -23.52 -12.18 -2.31
CA VAL A 122 -23.90 -10.95 -1.60
C VAL A 122 -25.12 -10.36 -2.29
N HIS A 123 -26.28 -10.38 -1.61
CA HIS A 123 -27.52 -9.76 -2.11
C HIS A 123 -27.95 -10.24 -3.53
N GLY A 124 -27.68 -11.51 -3.86
CA GLY A 124 -28.01 -12.09 -5.16
C GLY A 124 -26.90 -12.01 -6.23
N TYR A 125 -25.71 -11.49 -5.89
CA TYR A 125 -24.56 -11.40 -6.80
C TYR A 125 -23.38 -12.25 -6.30
N ASP A 126 -22.79 -13.04 -7.19
CA ASP A 126 -21.59 -13.84 -6.90
C ASP A 126 -20.33 -12.94 -6.91
N VAL A 127 -19.46 -13.12 -5.91
CA VAL A 127 -18.34 -12.22 -5.63
C VAL A 127 -17.01 -12.76 -6.19
N LEU A 128 -16.61 -12.27 -7.36
CA LEU A 128 -15.22 -12.34 -7.88
C LEU A 128 -14.80 -10.94 -8.34
N VAL A 129 -14.40 -10.08 -7.40
CA VAL A 129 -14.37 -8.61 -7.60
C VAL A 129 -13.44 -8.18 -8.74
N LEU A 130 -12.21 -8.69 -8.85
CA LEU A 130 -11.30 -8.27 -9.93
C LEU A 130 -11.78 -8.75 -11.30
N GLN A 131 -12.14 -10.03 -11.41
CA GLN A 131 -12.63 -10.60 -12.67
C GLN A 131 -13.93 -9.93 -13.11
N LEU A 132 -14.88 -9.73 -12.19
CA LEU A 132 -16.15 -9.06 -12.48
C LEU A 132 -15.95 -7.58 -12.81
N THR A 133 -15.11 -6.87 -12.06
CA THR A 133 -14.81 -5.46 -12.33
C THR A 133 -14.13 -5.29 -13.69
N LEU A 134 -13.10 -6.09 -13.97
CA LEU A 134 -12.42 -6.05 -15.26
C LEU A 134 -13.35 -6.46 -16.41
N THR A 135 -14.18 -7.50 -16.21
CA THR A 135 -15.17 -7.93 -17.19
C THR A 135 -16.17 -6.82 -17.49
N ASN A 136 -16.68 -6.15 -16.46
CA ASN A 136 -17.62 -5.03 -16.61
C ASN A 136 -16.95 -3.85 -17.33
N VAL A 137 -15.73 -3.48 -16.95
CA VAL A 137 -14.97 -2.40 -17.59
C VAL A 137 -14.71 -2.69 -19.07
N LEU A 138 -14.29 -3.91 -19.41
CA LEU A 138 -14.07 -4.34 -20.80
C LEU A 138 -15.38 -4.53 -21.59
N HIS A 139 -16.47 -4.87 -20.91
CA HIS A 139 -17.79 -4.97 -21.54
C HIS A 139 -18.36 -3.58 -21.87
N TRP A 140 -18.17 -2.59 -21.00
CA TRP A 140 -18.73 -1.26 -21.16
C TRP A 140 -17.92 -0.36 -22.08
N PHE A 141 -16.62 -0.57 -22.24
CA PHE A 141 -15.75 0.37 -22.96
C PHE A 141 -14.80 -0.29 -23.93
N GLU A 142 -14.58 0.36 -25.08
CA GLU A 142 -13.42 0.13 -25.93
C GLU A 142 -12.24 0.95 -25.40
N PHE A 143 -11.03 0.42 -25.57
CA PHE A 143 -9.78 1.03 -25.13
C PHE A 143 -8.82 1.16 -26.31
N GLU A 144 -8.31 2.37 -26.52
CA GLU A 144 -7.30 2.64 -27.53
C GLU A 144 -6.13 3.40 -26.91
N THR A 145 -4.91 3.14 -27.37
CA THR A 145 -3.77 3.97 -26.99
C THR A 145 -3.79 5.27 -27.77
N PRO A 146 -3.36 6.41 -27.19
CA PRO A 146 -3.43 7.70 -27.90
C PRO A 146 -2.66 7.76 -29.22
N SER A 147 -1.60 6.96 -29.37
CA SER A 147 -0.80 6.87 -30.60
C SER A 147 -1.23 5.72 -31.53
N GLY A 148 -2.15 4.85 -31.10
CA GLY A 148 -2.47 3.59 -31.80
C GLY A 148 -1.35 2.54 -31.76
N GLU A 149 -0.24 2.83 -31.07
CA GLU A 149 0.88 1.91 -30.87
C GLU A 149 0.66 1.02 -29.65
N ALA A 150 1.40 -0.09 -29.57
CA ALA A 150 1.38 -0.94 -28.39
C ALA A 150 1.77 -0.15 -27.14
N ALA A 151 1.08 -0.40 -26.02
CA ALA A 151 1.45 0.20 -24.74
C ALA A 151 2.88 -0.23 -24.36
N ASP A 152 3.69 0.73 -23.90
CA ASP A 152 5.01 0.44 -23.36
C ASP A 152 4.88 -0.53 -22.18
N MET A 153 5.57 -1.66 -22.24
CA MET A 153 5.52 -2.72 -21.22
C MET A 153 6.73 -2.68 -20.28
N CYS A 154 7.62 -1.68 -20.41
CA CYS A 154 8.74 -1.54 -19.50
C CYS A 154 8.27 -1.26 -18.06
N GLU A 155 9.01 -1.86 -17.12
CA GLU A 155 8.84 -1.69 -15.68
C GLU A 155 9.80 -0.58 -15.20
N ALA A 156 9.30 0.33 -14.36
CA ALA A 156 10.13 1.29 -13.67
C ALA A 156 10.87 0.57 -12.53
N PRO A 157 12.08 1.03 -12.15
CA PRO A 157 12.70 0.59 -10.92
C PRO A 157 11.75 0.85 -9.75
N GLY A 158 11.38 -0.21 -9.06
CA GLY A 158 10.43 -0.16 -7.96
C GLY A 158 10.08 -1.58 -7.56
N LEU A 159 9.69 -1.75 -6.30
CA LEU A 159 9.43 -3.09 -5.79
C LEU A 159 8.06 -3.59 -6.31
N THR A 160 7.07 -2.71 -6.51
CA THR A 160 5.68 -3.03 -6.88
C THR A 160 5.42 -3.15 -8.39
N SER A 161 6.45 -3.46 -9.18
CA SER A 161 6.39 -3.48 -10.66
C SER A 161 5.64 -2.31 -11.30
N PRO A 162 5.98 -1.05 -10.91
CA PRO A 162 5.34 0.11 -11.50
C PRO A 162 5.62 0.17 -13.01
N LYS A 163 4.67 0.62 -13.83
CA LYS A 163 4.96 0.88 -15.24
C LYS A 163 6.00 1.99 -15.37
N ALA A 164 7.02 1.78 -16.20
CA ALA A 164 8.03 2.80 -16.52
C ALA A 164 7.40 4.09 -17.07
N THR A 165 6.31 3.93 -17.83
CA THR A 165 5.51 5.01 -18.35
C THR A 165 4.05 4.85 -17.92
N PRO A 166 3.39 5.90 -17.41
CA PRO A 166 1.97 5.83 -17.06
C PRO A 166 1.11 5.40 -18.25
N LEU A 167 0.21 4.44 -18.04
CA LEU A 167 -0.71 4.00 -19.08
C LEU A 167 -1.69 5.12 -19.41
N LYS A 168 -1.68 5.55 -20.68
CA LYS A 168 -2.65 6.50 -21.22
C LYS A 168 -3.56 5.75 -22.18
N VAL A 169 -4.87 5.90 -22.01
CA VAL A 169 -5.88 5.27 -22.86
C VAL A 169 -6.97 6.28 -23.20
N TYR A 170 -7.49 6.19 -24.42
CA TYR A 170 -8.79 6.72 -24.79
C TYR A 170 -9.84 5.65 -24.53
N ILE A 171 -10.92 6.04 -23.88
CA ILE A 171 -12.00 5.14 -23.46
C ILE A 171 -13.26 5.61 -24.16
N SER A 172 -13.90 4.71 -24.91
CA SER A 172 -15.15 5.00 -25.62
C SER A 172 -16.25 4.00 -25.20
N PRO A 173 -17.48 4.45 -24.90
CA PRO A 173 -18.57 3.52 -24.56
C PRO A 173 -18.88 2.55 -25.70
N ARG A 174 -19.01 1.25 -25.38
CA ARG A 174 -19.41 0.19 -26.33
C ARG A 174 -20.91 0.10 -26.51
N LEU A 175 -21.65 0.36 -25.43
CA LEU A 175 -23.09 0.22 -25.43
C LEU A 175 -23.75 1.51 -25.94
N PRO A 176 -25.00 1.44 -26.42
CA PRO A 176 -25.75 2.62 -26.79
C PRO A 176 -25.88 3.61 -25.63
N ALA A 177 -25.80 4.91 -25.93
CA ALA A 177 -25.82 5.99 -24.93
C ALA A 177 -27.01 5.93 -23.94
N PHE A 178 -28.16 5.40 -24.39
CA PHE A 178 -29.36 5.27 -23.53
C PHE A 178 -29.19 4.30 -22.36
N ILE A 179 -28.22 3.36 -22.42
CA ILE A 179 -27.93 2.42 -21.33
C ILE A 179 -27.19 3.12 -20.17
N TYR A 180 -26.43 4.17 -20.45
CA TYR A 180 -25.67 4.92 -19.44
C TYR A 180 -26.47 6.07 -18.82
N ASN A 181 -27.56 6.47 -19.46
CA ASN A 181 -28.48 7.47 -18.92
C ASN A 181 -29.47 6.77 -17.99
N SER A 182 -29.07 6.52 -16.75
CA SER A 182 -30.04 6.22 -15.69
C SER A 182 -30.89 7.47 -15.45
N ASN A 183 -32.19 7.37 -15.68
CA ASN A 183 -33.15 8.39 -15.25
C ASN A 183 -33.04 8.53 -13.73
N THR A 184 -32.39 9.59 -13.27
CA THR A 184 -32.44 10.06 -11.88
C THR A 184 -33.75 10.79 -11.59
#